data_AF-A0A0V0RMG7-F1
#
_entry.id   AF-A0A0V0RMG7-F1
#
_cell.length_a   1.000
_cell.length_b   1.000
_cell.length_c   1.000
_cell.angle_alpha   90.00
_cell.angle_beta   90.00
_cell.angle_gamma   90.00
#
_symmetry.space_group_name_H-M   'P 1'
#
loop_
_entity.id
_entity.type
_entity.pdbx_description
1 polymer ?
#
loop_
_entity_poly.entity_id
_entity_poly.type
_entity_poly.pdbx_seq_one_letter_code
_entity_poly.pdbx_strand_id
1 'polypeptide(L)'
;MEMKGKLPRNSLFLTLTPFVDDMDLIRVEKRIQRLHLRYQHIHPVLLPNTHPLTFLVIQCSHDHQLHADIGQTFADRILRGRSTIAKILRKWVICTKEKSQCFKQMMDAQPKERQAETCAFDSVGIDFAGPLHTKEGRIIFKTYNTSAYLLLFLQEEYIME
;
A
#
# COMPACT_ATOMS: atom_id res chain seq x y z
N MET A 1 19.06 2.15 36.75
CA MET A 1 19.83 2.10 35.50
C MET A 1 20.35 3.51 35.28
N GLU A 2 21.63 3.70 35.56
CA GLU A 2 22.33 4.97 35.52
C GLU A 2 23.05 5.16 34.17
N MET A 3 23.50 6.39 33.92
CA MET A 3 24.25 6.74 32.72
C MET A 3 25.74 6.52 32.98
N LYS A 4 26.36 5.62 32.22
CA LYS A 4 27.77 5.25 32.38
C LYS A 4 28.70 6.20 31.59
N GLY A 5 28.23 6.80 30.50
CA GLY A 5 29.03 7.72 29.69
C GLY A 5 28.36 8.28 28.44
N LYS A 6 28.98 9.31 27.85
CA LYS A 6 28.59 9.93 26.57
C LYS A 6 29.41 9.35 25.41
N LEU A 7 28.78 9.25 24.24
CA LEU A 7 29.43 8.76 23.02
C LEU A 7 30.47 9.76 22.45
N PRO A 8 31.46 9.29 21.66
CA PRO A 8 32.46 10.16 21.05
C PRO A 8 31.83 11.19 20.09
N ARG A 9 32.45 12.37 20.02
CA ARG A 9 31.98 13.55 19.26
C ARG A 9 31.87 13.34 17.74
N ASN A 10 32.41 12.24 17.21
CA ASN A 10 32.37 11.91 15.78
C ASN A 10 31.31 10.84 15.45
N SER A 11 30.50 10.44 16.43
CA SER A 11 29.50 9.39 16.21
C SER A 11 28.29 9.91 15.42
N LEU A 12 27.83 9.12 14.45
CA LEU A 12 26.61 9.39 13.65
C LEU A 12 25.33 9.45 14.49
N PHE A 13 25.43 9.11 15.78
CA PHE A 13 24.35 8.98 16.72
C PHE A 13 24.05 10.26 17.50
N LEU A 14 24.93 11.27 17.48
CA LEU A 14 24.82 12.47 18.34
C LEU A 14 23.54 13.29 18.13
N THR A 15 22.95 13.21 16.93
CA THR A 15 21.66 13.84 16.62
C THR A 15 20.49 13.28 17.44
N LEU A 16 20.65 12.11 18.05
CA LEU A 16 19.64 11.42 18.85
C LEU A 16 19.92 11.51 20.37
N THR A 17 20.79 12.42 20.81
CA THR A 17 21.20 12.54 22.23
C THR A 17 21.43 11.18 22.92
N PRO A 18 22.34 10.35 22.39
CA PRO A 18 22.51 8.97 22.83
C PRO A 18 23.44 8.88 24.05
N PHE A 19 23.22 7.85 24.88
CA PHE A 19 24.06 7.55 26.03
C PHE A 19 24.27 6.03 26.19
N VAL A 20 25.27 5.66 26.98
CA VAL A 20 25.55 4.26 27.32
C VAL A 20 24.99 3.95 28.70
N ASP A 21 24.19 2.88 28.80
CA ASP A 21 23.63 2.40 30.06
C ASP A 21 24.61 1.49 30.82
N ASP A 22 24.24 1.07 32.03
CA ASP A 22 25.04 0.17 32.87
C ASP A 22 25.34 -1.20 32.21
N MET A 23 24.52 -1.60 31.23
CA MET A 23 24.64 -2.85 30.46
C MET A 23 25.48 -2.66 29.18
N ASP A 24 26.16 -1.52 29.03
CA ASP A 24 26.94 -1.13 27.86
C ASP A 24 26.12 -1.06 26.56
N LEU A 25 24.80 -0.83 26.67
CA LEU A 25 23.90 -0.62 25.55
C LEU A 25 23.76 0.86 25.23
N ILE A 26 23.77 1.18 23.93
CA ILE A 26 23.48 2.53 23.44
C ILE A 26 21.97 2.76 23.49
N ARG A 27 21.54 3.77 24.23
CA ARG A 27 20.15 4.21 24.35
C ARG A 27 19.98 5.64 23.89
N VAL A 28 18.77 5.95 23.47
CA VAL A 28 18.35 7.31 23.11
C VAL A 28 17.45 7.86 24.19
N GLU A 29 17.74 9.07 24.65
CA GLU A 29 16.82 9.80 25.50
C GLU A 29 15.70 10.43 24.66
N LYS A 30 14.45 10.10 24.96
CA LYS A 30 13.29 10.76 24.35
C LYS A 30 12.88 11.97 25.19
N ARG A 31 12.26 12.97 24.54
CA ARG A 31 11.67 14.15 25.22
C ARG A 31 10.56 13.81 26.23
N ILE A 32 10.06 12.57 26.21
CA ILE A 32 9.01 12.08 27.10
C ILE A 32 9.64 11.59 28.40
N GLN A 33 9.91 12.50 29.34
CA GLN A 33 10.55 12.19 30.62
C GLN A 33 9.56 12.03 31.80
N ARG A 34 8.32 12.52 31.68
CA ARG A 34 7.38 12.68 32.82
C ARG A 34 6.17 11.73 32.82
N LEU A 35 6.21 10.65 32.05
CA LEU A 35 5.16 9.63 32.07
C LEU A 35 5.55 8.46 32.96
N HIS A 36 4.59 7.81 33.61
CA HIS A 36 4.74 6.54 34.34
C HIS A 36 4.96 5.36 33.38
N LEU A 37 5.95 5.49 32.49
CA LEU A 37 6.34 4.47 31.54
C LEU A 37 7.54 3.69 32.09
N ARG A 38 7.69 2.44 31.64
CA ARG A 38 8.88 1.64 31.94
C ARG A 38 10.12 2.33 31.37
N TYR A 39 11.24 2.21 32.08
CA TYR A 39 12.54 2.78 31.68
C TYR A 39 12.89 2.50 30.20
N GLN A 40 12.65 1.27 29.74
CA GLN A 40 12.89 0.86 28.34
C GLN A 40 12.06 1.60 27.27
N HIS A 41 10.93 2.18 27.64
CA HIS A 41 10.09 2.98 26.72
C HIS A 41 10.54 4.45 26.69
N ILE A 42 11.02 4.96 27.82
CA ILE A 42 11.59 6.31 27.95
C ILE A 42 12.96 6.38 27.27
N HIS A 43 13.78 5.35 27.51
CA HIS A 43 15.15 5.19 27.01
C HIS A 43 15.27 3.93 26.14
N PRO A 44 14.72 3.94 24.92
CA PRO A 44 14.83 2.80 24.03
C PRO A 44 16.29 2.52 23.64
N VAL A 45 16.62 1.23 23.57
CA VAL A 45 17.87 0.76 22.95
C VAL A 45 17.89 1.15 21.48
N LEU A 46 19.02 1.67 21.03
CA LEU A 46 19.28 2.01 19.65
C LEU A 46 19.75 0.77 18.88
N LEU A 47 19.08 0.49 17.77
CA LEU A 47 19.36 -0.65 16.92
C LEU A 47 20.21 -0.24 15.70
N PRO A 48 21.30 -0.96 15.40
CA PRO A 48 22.09 -0.75 14.19
C PRO A 48 21.28 -1.15 12.95
N ASN A 49 21.31 -0.32 11.91
CA ASN A 49 20.48 -0.54 10.72
C ASN A 49 20.95 -1.68 9.79
N THR A 50 22.19 -2.14 9.93
CA THR A 50 22.77 -3.23 9.14
C THR A 50 22.60 -4.61 9.76
N HIS A 51 22.22 -4.69 11.03
CA HIS A 51 22.24 -5.95 11.77
C HIS A 51 20.97 -6.79 11.51
N PRO A 52 21.07 -8.13 11.41
CA PRO A 52 19.93 -9.03 11.18
C PRO A 52 18.81 -8.90 12.22
N LEU A 53 19.16 -8.66 13.49
CA LEU A 53 18.18 -8.44 14.57
C LEU A 53 17.21 -7.29 14.23
N THR A 54 17.73 -6.20 13.66
CA THR A 54 16.93 -5.03 13.31
C THR A 54 15.92 -5.37 12.21
N PHE A 55 16.32 -6.20 11.25
CA PHE A 55 15.41 -6.72 10.23
C PHE A 55 14.27 -7.53 10.84
N LEU A 56 14.58 -8.47 11.75
CA LEU A 56 13.58 -9.31 12.41
C LEU A 56 12.61 -8.49 13.28
N VAL A 57 13.11 -7.49 14.00
CA VAL A 57 12.27 -6.59 14.82
C VAL A 57 11.31 -5.78 13.93
N ILE A 58 11.80 -5.26 12.80
CA ILE A 58 10.96 -4.52 11.85
C ILE A 58 9.89 -5.43 11.26
N GLN A 59 10.27 -6.64 10.84
CA GLN A 59 9.34 -7.64 10.30
C GLN A 59 8.25 -8.01 11.31
N CYS A 60 8.63 -8.39 12.53
CA CYS A 60 7.68 -8.79 13.57
C CYS A 60 6.72 -7.64 13.93
N SER A 61 7.24 -6.42 14.05
CA SER A 61 6.40 -5.23 14.29
C SER A 61 5.45 -4.96 13.12
N HIS A 62 5.93 -5.07 11.89
CA HIS A 62 5.15 -4.78 10.69
C HIS A 62 3.99 -5.77 10.52
N ASP A 63 4.23 -7.06 10.77
CA ASP A 63 3.20 -8.09 10.76
C ASP A 63 2.21 -7.90 11.91
N HIS A 64 2.69 -7.59 13.13
CA HIS A 64 1.82 -7.33 14.29
C HIS A 64 0.93 -6.09 14.10
N GLN A 65 1.42 -5.08 13.37
CA GLN A 65 0.68 -3.86 13.05
C GLN A 65 -0.12 -3.99 11.74
N LEU A 66 -0.40 -5.21 11.26
CA LEU A 66 -1.22 -5.46 10.08
C LEU A 66 -0.72 -4.70 8.83
N HIS A 67 0.58 -4.77 8.57
CA HIS A 67 1.26 -4.10 7.46
C HIS A 67 1.22 -2.56 7.48
N ALA A 68 1.20 -1.96 8.68
CA ALA A 68 1.23 -0.51 8.85
C ALA A 68 2.42 0.18 8.14
N ASP A 69 2.20 1.45 7.79
CA ASP A 69 3.16 2.25 7.03
C ASP A 69 4.39 2.66 7.86
N ILE A 70 5.43 3.12 7.17
CA ILE A 70 6.78 3.39 7.70
C ILE A 70 6.77 4.28 8.96
N GLY A 71 5.82 5.19 9.08
CA GLY A 71 5.71 6.11 10.21
C GLY A 71 5.26 5.47 11.52
N GLN A 72 4.61 4.30 11.48
CA GLN A 72 4.07 3.62 12.66
C GLN A 72 5.04 2.57 13.23
N THR A 73 6.00 2.10 12.42
CA THR A 73 6.98 1.09 12.81
C THR A 73 8.23 1.77 13.38
N PHE A 74 8.59 1.48 14.63
CA PHE A 74 9.82 1.75 15.42
C PHE A 74 10.99 2.61 14.85
N ALA A 75 10.74 3.61 14.00
CA ALA A 75 11.76 4.34 13.26
C ALA A 75 12.68 5.13 14.18
N ASP A 76 12.14 5.59 15.32
CA ASP A 76 12.88 6.33 16.35
C ASP A 76 13.95 5.52 17.07
N ARG A 77 13.94 4.18 16.92
CA ARG A 77 14.87 3.27 17.59
C ARG A 77 15.97 2.76 16.67
N ILE A 78 15.97 3.15 15.40
CA ILE A 78 16.88 2.61 14.37
C ILE A 78 17.63 3.77 13.73
N LEU A 79 18.95 3.62 13.55
CA LEU A 79 19.75 4.61 12.83
C LEU A 79 19.25 4.74 11.38
N ARG A 80 18.91 5.95 10.93
CA ARG A 80 18.25 6.15 9.62
C ARG A 80 17.02 5.22 9.47
N GLY A 81 16.21 5.13 10.53
CA GLY A 81 15.12 4.15 10.65
C GLY A 81 14.15 4.19 9.47
N ARG A 82 13.67 5.38 9.09
CA ARG A 82 12.71 5.52 7.98
C ARG A 82 13.22 4.94 6.66
N SER A 83 14.47 5.22 6.27
CA SER A 83 15.02 4.70 5.02
C SER A 83 15.30 3.20 5.09
N THR A 84 15.71 2.71 6.27
CA THR A 84 15.94 1.28 6.51
C THR A 84 14.64 0.49 6.43
N ILE A 85 13.59 0.96 7.12
CA ILE A 85 12.25 0.38 7.10
C ILE A 85 11.70 0.41 5.66
N ALA A 86 11.77 1.55 4.97
CA ALA A 86 11.32 1.66 3.58
C ALA A 86 12.04 0.64 2.66
N LYS A 87 13.35 0.46 2.81
CA LYS A 87 14.12 -0.52 2.04
C LYS A 87 13.67 -1.95 2.32
N ILE A 88 13.36 -2.27 3.57
CA ILE A 88 12.86 -3.59 3.97
C ILE A 88 11.48 -3.80 3.38
N LEU A 89 10.52 -2.91 3.64
CA LEU A 89 9.12 -3.05 3.20
C LEU A 89 8.96 -3.13 1.67
N ARG A 90 9.84 -2.51 0.88
CA ARG A 90 9.82 -2.68 -0.59
C ARG A 90 10.08 -4.11 -1.06
N LYS A 91 10.74 -4.93 -0.23
CA LYS A 91 10.96 -6.36 -0.52
C LYS A 91 9.78 -7.23 -0.10
N TRP A 92 8.85 -6.70 0.68
CA TRP A 92 7.70 -7.45 1.18
C TRP A 92 6.62 -7.53 0.11
N VAL A 93 6.39 -8.75 -0.39
CA VAL A 93 5.47 -9.00 -1.51
C VAL A 93 4.07 -8.48 -1.24
N ILE A 94 3.55 -8.68 -0.02
CA ILE A 94 2.22 -8.21 0.39
C ILE A 94 2.14 -6.69 0.25
N CYS A 95 3.08 -5.96 0.85
CA CYS A 95 3.09 -4.50 0.79
C CYS A 95 3.30 -3.96 -0.61
N THR A 96 4.13 -4.61 -1.41
CA THR A 96 4.39 -4.22 -2.79
C THR A 96 3.14 -4.40 -3.65
N LYS A 97 2.38 -5.47 -3.42
CA LYS A 97 1.09 -5.71 -4.09
C LYS A 97 0.05 -4.68 -3.68
N GLU A 98 -0.13 -4.43 -2.39
CA GLU A 98 -1.08 -3.43 -1.89
C GLU A 98 -0.74 -2.00 -2.33
N LYS A 99 0.56 -1.67 -2.43
CA LYS A 99 1.02 -0.36 -2.94
C LYS A 99 1.11 -0.30 -4.46
N SER A 100 0.74 -1.37 -5.19
CA SER A 100 0.77 -1.35 -6.64
C SER A 100 -0.23 -0.34 -7.18
N GLN A 101 0.20 0.46 -8.16
CA GLN A 101 -0.68 1.43 -8.78
C GLN A 101 -1.69 0.70 -9.66
N CYS A 102 -2.98 1.04 -9.52
CA CYS A 102 -3.99 0.59 -10.46
C CYS A 102 -3.56 0.97 -11.88
N PHE A 103 -3.68 0.03 -12.82
CA PHE A 103 -3.32 0.27 -14.21
C PHE A 103 -4.10 1.50 -14.70
N LYS A 104 -3.38 2.57 -15.05
CA LYS A 104 -4.02 3.72 -15.68
C LYS A 104 -4.39 3.27 -17.08
N GLN A 105 -5.68 3.07 -17.32
CA GLN A 105 -6.19 2.84 -18.66
C GLN A 105 -5.77 4.03 -19.53
N MET A 106 -4.83 3.78 -20.45
CA MET A 106 -4.51 4.77 -21.47
C MET A 106 -5.72 4.82 -22.40
N MET A 107 -6.43 5.95 -22.38
CA MET A 107 -7.53 6.19 -23.31
C MET A 107 -6.89 6.32 -24.70
N ASP A 108 -6.95 5.24 -25.47
CA ASP A 108 -6.47 5.25 -26.84
C ASP A 108 -7.40 6.14 -27.69
N ALA A 109 -6.87 6.63 -28.82
CA ALA A 109 -7.68 7.38 -29.77
C ALA A 109 -8.86 6.51 -30.22
N GLN A 110 -10.07 7.08 -30.18
CA GLN A 110 -11.23 6.38 -30.72
C GLN A 110 -10.98 5.99 -32.18
N PRO A 111 -11.39 4.78 -32.63
CA PRO A 111 -11.31 4.40 -34.03
C PRO A 111 -11.99 5.45 -34.91
N LYS A 112 -11.46 5.70 -36.11
CA LYS A 112 -12.03 6.67 -37.07
C LYS A 112 -13.49 6.38 -37.38
N GLU A 113 -13.88 5.11 -37.36
CA GLU A 113 -15.26 4.64 -37.52
C GLU A 113 -16.22 5.19 -36.46
N ARG A 114 -15.72 5.49 -35.25
CA ARG A 114 -16.49 6.12 -34.15
C ARG A 114 -16.42 7.65 -34.14
N GLN A 115 -15.61 8.24 -35.02
CA GLN A 115 -15.46 9.69 -35.16
C GLN A 115 -16.18 10.25 -36.38
N ALA A 116 -16.68 9.37 -37.26
CA ALA A 116 -17.46 9.77 -38.42
C ALA A 116 -18.89 10.14 -37.99
N GLU A 117 -19.39 11.27 -38.46
CA GLU A 117 -20.81 11.57 -38.41
C GLU A 117 -21.54 10.58 -39.32
N THR A 118 -22.37 9.72 -38.75
CA THR A 118 -23.15 8.73 -39.49
C THR A 118 -24.64 9.00 -39.29
N CYS A 119 -25.48 8.69 -40.26
CA CYS A 119 -26.92 8.76 -40.10
C CYS A 119 -27.38 7.71 -39.06
N ALA A 120 -28.58 7.92 -38.50
CA ALA A 120 -29.18 6.93 -37.62
C ALA A 120 -29.23 5.55 -38.32
N PHE A 121 -28.79 4.50 -37.61
CA PHE A 121 -28.71 3.11 -38.08
C PHE A 121 -27.62 2.76 -39.10
N ASP A 122 -26.73 3.69 -39.47
CA ASP A 122 -25.59 3.41 -40.37
C ASP A 122 -24.51 2.55 -39.71
N SER A 123 -24.33 2.70 -38.39
CA SER A 123 -23.44 1.89 -37.57
C SER A 123 -24.21 1.29 -36.39
N VAL A 124 -24.19 -0.04 -36.26
CA VAL A 124 -24.89 -0.76 -35.19
C VAL A 124 -23.88 -1.63 -34.44
N GLY A 125 -23.80 -1.45 -33.13
CA GLY A 125 -23.07 -2.35 -32.25
C GLY A 125 -23.89 -3.62 -31.98
N ILE A 126 -23.33 -4.78 -32.29
CA ILE A 126 -23.91 -6.08 -31.91
C ILE A 126 -23.08 -6.62 -30.75
N ASP A 127 -23.71 -6.80 -29.59
CA ASP A 127 -23.12 -7.48 -28.45
C ASP A 127 -23.92 -8.74 -28.11
N PHE A 128 -23.22 -9.78 -27.68
CA PHE A 128 -23.84 -11.02 -27.25
C PHE A 128 -23.86 -11.05 -25.73
N ALA A 129 -25.06 -10.92 -25.17
CA ALA A 129 -25.24 -11.23 -23.76
C ALA A 129 -24.89 -12.71 -23.54
N GLY A 130 -24.15 -13.00 -22.46
CA GLY A 130 -23.90 -14.38 -22.03
C GLY A 130 -25.21 -15.13 -21.76
N PRO A 131 -25.15 -16.44 -21.45
CA PRO A 131 -26.34 -17.29 -21.36
C PRO A 131 -27.41 -16.68 -20.45
N LEU A 132 -28.56 -16.36 -21.04
CA LEU A 132 -29.67 -15.73 -20.34
C LEU A 132 -30.50 -16.78 -19.61
N HIS A 133 -31.13 -16.36 -18.51
CA HIS A 133 -32.10 -17.20 -17.82
C HIS A 133 -33.46 -17.04 -18.50
N THR A 134 -33.97 -18.11 -19.09
CA THR A 134 -35.29 -18.14 -19.72
C THR A 134 -36.29 -18.75 -18.74
N LYS A 135 -37.51 -18.22 -18.72
CA LYS A 135 -38.60 -18.73 -17.89
C LYS A 135 -39.61 -19.46 -18.77
N GLU A 136 -39.84 -20.74 -18.47
CA GLU A 136 -40.89 -21.54 -19.09
C GLU A 136 -41.85 -22.01 -17.98
N GLY A 137 -43.04 -21.42 -17.94
CA GLY A 137 -43.99 -21.65 -16.85
C GLY A 137 -43.44 -21.21 -15.48
N ARG A 138 -43.25 -22.17 -14.56
CA ARG A 138 -42.67 -21.94 -13.22
C ARG A 138 -41.18 -22.26 -13.13
N ILE A 139 -40.57 -22.76 -14.20
CA ILE A 139 -39.18 -23.19 -14.21
C ILE A 139 -38.34 -22.09 -14.84
N ILE A 140 -37.22 -21.76 -14.18
CA ILE A 140 -36.20 -20.84 -14.69
C ILE A 140 -34.97 -21.69 -14.97
N PHE A 141 -34.47 -21.65 -16.20
CA PHE A 141 -33.26 -22.37 -16.59
C PHE A 141 -32.33 -21.47 -17.40
N LYS A 142 -31.04 -21.77 -17.34
CA LYS A 142 -30.00 -21.05 -18.08
C LYS A 142 -29.91 -21.64 -19.49
N THR A 143 -30.06 -20.80 -20.50
CA THR A 143 -30.15 -21.22 -21.89
C THR A 143 -28.84 -20.96 -22.61
N TYR A 144 -28.19 -22.03 -23.10
CA TYR A 144 -26.86 -21.97 -23.72
C TYR A 144 -26.90 -22.06 -25.26
N ASN A 145 -28.00 -22.58 -25.82
CA ASN A 145 -28.11 -22.92 -27.24
C ASN A 145 -29.02 -21.95 -28.02
N THR A 146 -29.53 -20.91 -27.36
CA THR A 146 -30.42 -19.92 -27.97
C THR A 146 -29.70 -18.58 -27.92
N SER A 147 -29.22 -18.12 -29.08
CA SER A 147 -28.73 -16.76 -29.25
C SER A 147 -29.91 -15.81 -29.07
N ALA A 148 -30.07 -15.26 -27.87
CA ALA A 148 -31.01 -14.18 -27.64
C ALA A 148 -30.36 -12.87 -28.10
N TYR A 149 -30.95 -12.23 -29.11
CA TYR A 149 -30.49 -10.94 -29.61
C TYR A 149 -31.12 -9.83 -28.77
N LEU A 150 -30.30 -9.09 -28.03
CA LEU A 150 -30.73 -7.85 -27.39
C LEU A 150 -30.22 -6.69 -28.24
N LEU A 151 -31.10 -6.12 -29.06
CA LEU A 151 -30.80 -4.89 -29.79
C LEU A 151 -31.00 -3.69 -28.87
N LEU A 152 -29.90 -3.14 -28.37
CA LEU A 152 -29.88 -1.87 -27.66
C LEU A 152 -29.51 -0.76 -28.66
N PHE A 153 -30.47 0.08 -29.00
CA PHE A 153 -30.19 1.30 -29.75
C PHE A 153 -29.82 2.39 -28.76
N LEU A 154 -28.53 2.75 -28.70
CA LEU A 154 -28.06 3.94 -27.99
C LEU A 154 -27.96 5.06 -29.02
N GLN A 155 -28.86 6.04 -28.93
CA GLN A 155 -28.76 7.28 -29.69
C GLN A 155 -28.03 8.30 -28.81
N GLU A 156 -26.75 8.55 -29.10
CA GLU A 156 -26.10 9.76 -28.60
C GLU A 156 -26.58 10.93 -29.47
N GLU A 157 -27.54 11.70 -28.96
CA GLU A 157 -27.86 13.00 -29.53
C GLU A 157 -26.72 13.97 -29.20
N TYR A 158 -25.88 14.25 -30.18
CA TYR A 158 -24.99 15.40 -30.10
C TYR A 158 -25.82 16.66 -30.36
N ILE A 159 -26.16 17.39 -29.29
CA ILE A 159 -26.71 18.74 -29.39
C ILE A 159 -25.57 19.64 -29.86
N MET A 160 -25.68 20.13 -31.10
CA MET A 160 -24.80 21.17 -31.63
C MET A 160 -25.28 22.54 -31.12
N GLU A 161 -24.49 23.19 -30.26
CA GLU A 161 -24.51 24.65 -30.09
C GLU A 161 -23.54 25.32 -31.07
#